data_AF-A0A7J2RGE7-F1
#
_entry.id   AF-A0A7J2RGE7-F1
#
_cell.length_a   1.000
_cell.length_b   1.000
_cell.length_c   1.000
_cell.angle_alpha   90.00
_cell.angle_beta   90.00
_cell.angle_gamma   90.00
#
_symmetry.space_group_name_H-M   'P 1'
#
loop_
_entity.id
_entity.type
_entity.pdbx_description
1 polymer ?
#
loop_
_entity_poly.entity_id
_entity_poly.type
_entity_poly.pdbx_seq_one_letter_code
_entity_poly.pdbx_strand_id
1 'polypeptide(L)' 'MLVDDDKCNGCAYCVRACDFGVMSLHITSQKAITCDLCESMKEEYIDEENGKIEPQCILVCPKEAISLKNVK' A
#
# COMPACT_ATOMS: atom_id res chain seq x y z
N MET A 1 -1.32 -4.82 -4.19
CA MET A 1 -1.84 -4.28 -5.48
C MET A 1 -0.81 -3.27 -5.96
N LEU A 2 -0.30 -3.40 -7.18
CA LEU A 2 0.84 -2.60 -7.63
C LEU A 2 0.45 -1.69 -8.79
N VAL A 3 0.94 -0.45 -8.75
CA VAL A 3 0.90 0.50 -9.86
C VAL A 3 2.32 0.60 -10.41
N ASP A 4 2.46 0.37 -11.71
CA ASP A 4 3.71 0.59 -12.43
C ASP A 4 3.82 2.07 -12.79
N ASP A 5 4.70 2.79 -12.11
CA ASP A 5 4.86 4.24 -12.28
C ASP A 5 5.35 4.63 -13.68
N ASP A 6 6.13 3.79 -14.36
CA ASP A 6 6.61 4.09 -15.70
C ASP A 6 5.48 3.98 -16.73
N LYS A 7 4.53 3.05 -16.52
CA LYS A 7 3.38 2.85 -17.41
C LYS A 7 2.17 3.71 -17.04
N CYS A 8 2.05 4.15 -15.79
CA CYS A 8 0.91 4.94 -15.34
C CYS A 8 0.89 6.31 -16.05
N ASN A 9 -0.18 6.63 -16.75
CA ASN A 9 -0.34 7.91 -17.47
C ASN A 9 -1.38 8.85 -16.84
N GLY A 10 -1.87 8.53 -15.65
CA GLY A 10 -2.84 9.37 -14.92
C GLY A 10 -4.27 9.38 -15.48
N CYS A 11 -4.66 8.41 -16.31
CA CYS A 11 -6.01 8.36 -16.90
C CYS A 11 -7.18 8.20 -15.90
N ALA A 12 -6.89 7.87 -14.63
CA ALA A 12 -7.85 7.70 -13.54
C ALA A 12 -8.92 6.60 -13.72
N TYR A 13 -8.83 5.74 -14.74
CA TYR A 13 -9.82 4.67 -14.93
C TYR A 13 -9.83 3.67 -13.79
N CYS A 14 -8.67 3.39 -13.18
CA CYS A 14 -8.57 2.54 -12.00
C CYS A 14 -9.32 3.13 -10.79
N VAL A 15 -9.26 4.45 -10.59
CA VAL A 15 -10.00 5.16 -9.54
C VAL A 15 -11.51 4.98 -9.72
N ARG A 16 -12.01 5.12 -10.96
CA ARG A 16 -13.44 4.95 -11.25
C ARG A 16 -13.91 3.50 -11.16
N ALA A 17 -13.04 2.54 -11.50
CA ALA A 17 -13.37 1.12 -11.52
C ALA A 17 -13.38 0.47 -10.13
N CYS A 18 -12.77 1.10 -9.13
CA CYS A 18 -12.66 0.53 -7.79
C CYS A 18 -13.89 0.84 -6.92
N ASP A 19 -14.75 -0.15 -6.70
CA ASP A 19 -15.95 0.00 -5.86
C ASP A 19 -15.64 0.29 -4.38
N PHE A 20 -14.43 -0.05 -3.91
CA PHE A 20 -14.00 0.21 -2.54
C PHE A 20 -13.52 1.65 -2.33
N GLY A 21 -13.29 2.42 -3.40
CA GLY A 21 -12.82 3.80 -3.32
C GLY A 21 -11.41 3.98 -2.73
N VAL A 22 -10.58 2.94 -2.78
CA VAL A 22 -9.24 2.93 -2.14
C VAL A 22 -8.11 3.46 -3.04
N MET A 23 -8.42 3.78 -4.29
CA MET A 23 -7.46 4.33 -5.24
C MET A 23 -7.63 5.85 -5.39
N SER A 24 -6.52 6.57 -5.51
CA SER A 24 -6.52 8.01 -5.76
C SER A 24 -5.43 8.41 -6.75
N LEU A 25 -5.39 9.67 -7.18
CA LEU A 25 -4.28 10.22 -7.96
C LEU A 25 -3.46 11.16 -7.09
N HIS A 26 -2.14 11.05 -7.17
CA HIS A 26 -1.23 12.04 -6.61
C HIS A 26 -1.43 13.39 -7.31
N ILE A 27 -1.61 14.47 -6.56
CA ILE A 27 -2.01 15.77 -7.14
C ILE A 27 -0.96 16.33 -8.11
N THR A 28 0.33 16.12 -7.79
CA THR A 28 1.46 16.66 -8.56
C THR A 28 1.90 15.73 -9.70
N SER A 29 2.24 14.47 -9.41
CA SER A 29 2.71 13.52 -10.43
C SER A 29 1.61 12.93 -11.30
N GLN A 30 0.34 13.07 -10.90
CA GLN A 30 -0.83 12.44 -11.54
C GLN A 30 -0.74 10.90 -11.62
N LYS A 31 0.17 10.28 -10.85
CA LYS A 31 0.27 8.82 -10.76
C LYS A 31 -0.80 8.28 -9.83
N ALA A 32 -1.32 7.10 -10.15
CA ALA A 32 -2.28 6.43 -9.29
C ALA A 32 -1.60 5.93 -8.01
N ILE A 33 -2.23 6.18 -6.87
CA ILE A 33 -1.80 5.71 -5.56
C ILE A 33 -2.82 4.69 -5.06
N THR A 34 -2.32 3.59 -4.51
CA THR A 34 -3.10 2.56 -3.82
C THR A 34 -2.24 1.91 -2.74
N CYS A 35 -2.88 1.22 -1.79
CA CYS A 35 -2.16 0.37 -0.85
C CYS A 35 -1.44 -0.75 -1.62
N ASP A 36 -0.14 -0.83 -1.42
CA ASP A 36 0.78 -1.80 -1.99
C ASP A 36 1.17 -2.89 -0.99
N LEU A 37 0.49 -2.95 0.16
CA LEU A 37 0.84 -3.83 1.29
C LEU A 37 2.25 -3.54 1.86
N CYS A 38 2.72 -2.30 1.73
CA CYS A 38 4.06 -1.86 2.11
C CYS A 38 5.19 -2.55 1.33
N GLU A 39 4.92 -3.15 0.16
CA GLU A 39 5.95 -3.77 -0.69
C GLU A 39 7.00 -2.77 -1.20
N SER A 40 6.63 -1.49 -1.37
CA SER A 40 7.55 -0.43 -1.79
C SER A 40 8.35 0.18 -0.64
N MET A 41 8.05 -0.17 0.62
CA MET A 41 8.91 0.23 1.73
C MET A 41 10.22 -0.55 1.62
N LYS A 42 11.34 0.18 1.61
CA LYS A 42 12.67 -0.43 1.58
C LYS A 42 12.88 -1.33 2.80
N GLU A 43 13.78 -2.30 2.68
CA GLU A 43 14.28 -3.17 3.76
C GLU A 43 14.73 -2.42 5.03
N GLU A 44 14.88 -1.09 4.97
CA GLU A 44 15.20 -0.18 6.07
C GLU A 44 14.07 0.00 7.10
N TYR A 45 12.82 -0.33 6.78
CA TYR A 45 11.70 -0.22 7.72
C TYR A 45 11.44 -1.51 8.50
N ILE A 46 12.51 -2.10 9.02
CA ILE A 46 12.45 -3.17 10.01
C ILE A 46 12.39 -2.51 11.38
N ASP A 47 11.32 -2.79 12.13
CA ASP A 47 11.30 -2.54 13.56
C ASP A 47 12.47 -3.35 14.19
N GLU A 48 13.52 -2.67 14.67
CA GLU A 48 14.74 -3.30 15.19
C GLU A 48 14.47 -4.24 16.37
N GLU A 49 13.37 -4.00 17.10
CA GLU A 49 12.96 -4.78 18.26
C GLU A 49 12.23 -6.07 17.84
N ASN A 50 11.46 -6.01 16.74
CA ASN A 50 10.62 -7.11 16.27
C ASN A 50 11.20 -7.88 15.07
N GLY A 51 12.23 -7.35 14.40
CA GLY A 51 13.02 -8.03 13.36
C GLY A 51 12.22 -8.58 12.18
N LYS A 52 10.95 -8.18 12.04
CA LYS A 52 9.99 -8.73 11.08
C LYS A 52 9.52 -7.65 10.13
N ILE A 53 9.52 -8.00 8.85
CA ILE A 53 8.92 -7.19 7.79
C ILE A 53 7.42 -7.47 7.82
N GLU A 54 6.67 -6.55 8.41
CA GLU A 54 5.20 -6.54 8.44
C GLU A 54 4.70 -5.17 7.98
N PRO A 55 3.52 -5.08 7.36
CA PRO A 55 2.91 -3.80 7.00
C PRO A 55 2.84 -2.83 8.20
N GLN A 56 3.16 -1.56 7.97
CA GLN A 56 3.21 -0.55 9.05
C GLN A 56 1.89 -0.38 9.81
N CYS A 57 0.75 -0.57 9.13
CA CYS A 57 -0.56 -0.52 9.78
C CYS A 57 -0.77 -1.63 10.82
N ILE A 58 -0.10 -2.78 10.66
CA ILE A 58 -0.11 -3.89 11.64
C ILE A 58 0.80 -3.52 12.81
N LEU A 59 2.04 -3.11 12.53
CA LEU A 59 3.04 -2.78 13.56
C LEU A 59 2.60 -1.64 14.48
N VAL A 60 2.02 -0.58 13.92
CA VAL A 60 1.64 0.61 14.71
C VAL A 60 0.33 0.43 15.47
N CYS A 61 -0.42 -0.65 15.25
CA CYS A 61 -1.75 -0.81 15.83
C CYS A 61 -1.66 -1.06 17.36
N PRO A 62 -2.02 -0.09 18.22
CA PRO A 62 -1.84 -0.21 19.67
C PRO A 62 -2.81 -1.21 20.33
N LYS A 63 -3.76 -1.73 19.56
CA LYS A 63 -4.75 -2.73 19.99
C LYS A 63 -4.49 -4.11 19.41
N GLU A 64 -3.43 -4.27 18.61
CA GLU A 64 -3.08 -5.55 17.98
C GLU A 64 -4.26 -6.14 17.18
N ALA A 65 -5.10 -5.28 16.61
CA ALA A 65 -6.38 -5.67 16.02
C ALA A 65 -6.27 -6.12 14.56
N ILE A 66 -5.11 -5.99 13.95
CA ILE A 66 -4.88 -6.23 12.52
C ILE A 66 -3.86 -7.36 12.40
N SER A 67 -4.15 -8.35 11.56
CA SER A 67 -3.25 -9.46 11.26
C SER A 67 -3.31 -9.81 9.78
N LEU A 68 -2.17 -10.10 9.16
CA LEU A 68 -2.10 -10.54 7.77
C LEU A 68 -2.16 -12.08 7.70
N LYS A 69 -3.00 -12.62 6.83
CA LYS A 69 -3.11 -14.07 6.59
C LYS A 69 -3.31 -14.34 5.11
N ASN A 70 -2.63 -15.37 4.60
CA ASN A 70 -2.93 -15.92 3.30
C ASN A 70 -4.20 -16.76 3.40
N VAL A 71 -5.21 -16.40 2.61
CA VAL A 71 -6.45 -17.16 2.52
C VAL A 71 -6.31 -18.04 1.28
N LYS A 72 -5.96 -19.31 1.49
CA LYS A 72 -6.01 -20.32 0.43
C LYS A 72 -7.44 -20.73 0.14
#